data_AF-A0A2H9MW78-F1
#
_entry.id   AF-A0A2H9MW78-F1
#
_cell.length_a   1.000
_cell.length_b   1.000
_cell.length_c   1.000
_cell.angle_alpha   90.00
_cell.angle_beta   90.00
_cell.angle_gamma   90.00
#
_symmetry.space_group_name_H-M   'P 1'
#
loop_
_entity.id
_entity.type
_entity.pdbx_description
1 polymer ?
#
loop_
_entity_poly.entity_id
_entity_poly.type
_entity_poly.pdbx_seq_one_letter_code
_entity_poly.pdbx_strand_id
1 'polypeptide(L)'
;NREKITEIRERYHKTISDLENQMHIETGKIQDDTDETDKKTDSEIGELQKIIQKTERITYYLKRKYHTPDTKCFESIKNHGHMEFLEKYSDGIMSLQLYVAENGRPTNKYSIVIVGDCILGGNDYKESILKLPYQYTGWRNGFDCSGNNIQVTPRHFKSIQDAKQYCAKNGICQILKEFFAEYEKAKSEYDEANSKYCLADFEEIIRTQVSKHWESISQSRQAEMVQNLGLSSSDVSEMSCDDVAKIAMLI
;
A
#
# COMPACT_ATOMS: atom_id res chain seq x y z
N ASN A 1 1.73 -63.71 56.33
CA ASN A 1 2.33 -62.36 56.20
C ASN A 1 2.82 -62.04 54.80
N ARG A 2 3.57 -62.90 54.10
CA ARG A 2 4.02 -62.62 52.72
C ARG A 2 2.88 -62.48 51.71
N GLU A 3 1.90 -63.38 51.68
CA GLU A 3 0.75 -63.31 50.75
C GLU A 3 -0.06 -62.02 50.91
N LYS A 4 -0.39 -61.63 52.16
CA LYS A 4 -1.09 -60.36 52.43
C LYS A 4 -0.31 -59.13 51.94
N ILE A 5 1.02 -59.14 52.04
CA ILE A 5 1.87 -58.05 51.53
C ILE A 5 1.84 -58.03 49.98
N THR A 6 1.83 -59.19 49.33
CA THR A 6 1.71 -59.30 47.87
C THR A 6 0.35 -58.79 47.37
N GLU A 7 -0.76 -59.20 47.99
CA GLU A 7 -2.11 -58.72 47.64
C GLU A 7 -2.29 -57.21 47.83
N ILE A 8 -1.65 -56.64 48.85
CA ILE A 8 -1.65 -55.19 49.08
C ILE A 8 -0.85 -54.50 47.96
N ARG A 9 0.33 -55.04 47.60
CA ARG A 9 1.14 -54.48 46.51
C ARG A 9 0.42 -54.53 45.17
N GLU A 10 -0.23 -55.65 44.83
CA GLU A 10 -1.00 -55.77 43.58
C GLU A 10 -2.16 -54.79 43.52
N ARG A 11 -2.88 -54.59 44.64
CA ARG A 11 -3.92 -53.55 44.72
C ARG A 11 -3.36 -52.15 44.49
N TYR A 12 -2.24 -51.80 45.13
CA TYR A 12 -1.60 -50.50 44.90
C TYR A 12 -1.15 -50.31 43.45
N HIS A 13 -0.55 -51.33 42.82
CA HIS A 13 -0.15 -51.23 41.41
C HIS A 13 -1.35 -51.04 40.50
N LYS A 14 -2.46 -51.74 40.76
CA LYS A 14 -3.71 -51.55 40.02
C LYS A 14 -4.25 -50.14 40.19
N THR A 15 -4.32 -49.63 41.42
CA THR A 15 -4.79 -48.27 41.69
C THR A 15 -3.90 -47.20 41.04
N ILE A 16 -2.57 -47.38 41.08
CA ILE A 16 -1.64 -46.47 40.40
C ILE A 16 -1.91 -46.48 38.90
N SER A 17 -2.03 -47.65 38.28
CA SER A 17 -2.31 -47.76 36.85
C SER A 17 -3.67 -47.16 36.46
N ASP A 18 -4.70 -47.36 37.27
CA ASP A 18 -6.03 -46.77 37.04
C ASP A 18 -5.98 -45.23 37.13
N LEU A 19 -5.22 -44.68 38.10
CA LEU A 19 -5.01 -43.23 38.24
C LEU A 19 -4.17 -42.64 37.11
N GLU A 20 -3.11 -43.32 36.66
CA GLU A 20 -2.31 -42.93 35.50
C GLU A 20 -3.16 -42.87 34.22
N ASN A 21 -4.03 -43.87 34.02
CA ASN A 21 -4.96 -43.89 32.90
C ASN A 21 -5.97 -42.74 32.97
N GLN A 22 -6.54 -42.46 34.15
CA GLN A 22 -7.45 -41.32 34.33
C GLN A 22 -6.74 -39.99 34.05
N MET A 23 -5.54 -39.81 34.59
CA MET A 23 -4.73 -38.61 34.36
C MET A 23 -4.42 -38.42 32.86
N HIS A 24 -4.12 -39.51 32.13
CA HIS A 24 -3.88 -39.43 30.70
C HIS A 24 -5.13 -39.03 29.92
N ILE A 25 -6.30 -39.58 30.27
CA ILE A 25 -7.59 -39.21 29.66
C ILE A 25 -7.93 -37.74 29.94
N GLU A 26 -7.78 -37.28 31.18
CA GLU A 26 -8.07 -35.90 31.56
C GLU A 26 -7.11 -34.92 30.90
N THR A 27 -5.81 -35.25 30.83
CA THR A 27 -4.82 -34.43 30.12
C THR A 27 -5.12 -34.36 28.63
N GLY A 28 -5.56 -35.47 28.02
CA GLY A 28 -6.00 -35.51 26.62
C GLY A 28 -7.17 -34.56 26.36
N LYS A 29 -8.19 -34.57 27.23
CA LYS A 29 -9.34 -33.64 27.12
C LYS A 29 -8.91 -32.18 27.24
N ILE A 30 -8.05 -31.86 28.20
CA ILE A 30 -7.54 -30.49 28.37
C ILE A 30 -6.77 -30.04 27.11
N GLN A 31 -5.97 -30.93 26.52
CA GLN A 31 -5.25 -30.64 25.28
C GLN A 31 -6.22 -30.41 24.12
N ASP A 32 -7.22 -31.27 23.96
CA ASP A 32 -8.23 -31.13 22.90
C ASP A 32 -9.02 -29.82 23.04
N ASP A 33 -9.45 -29.46 24.26
CA ASP A 33 -10.14 -28.19 24.55
C ASP A 33 -9.24 -26.97 24.28
N THR A 34 -7.94 -27.08 24.59
CA THR A 34 -6.93 -26.04 24.31
C THR A 34 -6.75 -25.86 22.80
N ASP A 35 -6.56 -26.96 22.06
CA ASP A 35 -6.39 -26.94 20.62
C ASP A 35 -7.63 -26.41 19.89
N GLU A 36 -8.83 -26.71 20.38
CA GLU A 36 -10.09 -26.17 19.83
C GLU A 36 -10.18 -24.65 20.09
N THR A 37 -9.82 -24.21 21.29
CA THR A 37 -9.82 -22.79 21.67
C THR A 37 -8.80 -21.99 20.87
N ASP A 38 -7.60 -22.53 20.67
CA ASP A 38 -6.54 -21.89 19.86
C ASP A 38 -6.98 -21.75 18.40
N LYS A 39 -7.54 -22.82 17.80
CA LYS A 39 -8.07 -22.75 16.42
C LYS A 39 -9.16 -21.71 16.26
N LYS A 40 -10.06 -21.61 17.25
CA LYS A 40 -11.13 -20.60 17.24
C LYS A 40 -10.55 -19.20 17.34
N THR A 41 -9.59 -18.99 18.23
CA THR A 41 -8.91 -17.70 18.44
C THR A 41 -8.15 -17.27 17.19
N ASP A 42 -7.39 -18.18 16.56
CA ASP A 42 -6.67 -17.90 15.31
C ASP A 42 -7.62 -17.54 14.17
N SER A 43 -8.78 -18.21 14.09
CA SER A 43 -9.82 -17.87 13.13
C SER A 43 -10.38 -16.48 13.37
N GLU A 44 -10.66 -16.10 14.63
CA GLU A 44 -11.16 -14.77 15.00
C GLU A 44 -10.12 -13.68 14.69
N ILE A 45 -8.84 -13.92 15.01
CA ILE A 45 -7.73 -13.03 14.65
C ILE A 45 -7.68 -12.84 13.12
N GLY A 46 -7.79 -13.93 12.35
CA GLY A 46 -7.79 -13.88 10.89
C GLY A 46 -8.92 -13.03 10.32
N GLU A 47 -10.13 -13.13 10.88
CA GLU A 47 -11.27 -12.29 10.46
C GLU A 47 -11.07 -10.82 10.84
N LEU A 48 -10.57 -10.53 12.04
CA LEU A 48 -10.26 -9.17 12.47
C LEU A 48 -9.18 -8.53 11.59
N GLN A 49 -8.14 -9.28 11.22
CA GLN A 49 -7.10 -8.79 10.31
C GLN A 49 -7.66 -8.39 8.94
N LYS A 50 -8.61 -9.16 8.38
CA LYS A 50 -9.28 -8.79 7.12
C LYS A 50 -10.06 -7.49 7.25
N ILE A 51 -10.76 -7.29 8.37
CA ILE A 51 -11.52 -6.06 8.65
C ILE A 51 -10.58 -4.85 8.78
N ILE A 52 -9.45 -5.01 9.49
CA ILE A 52 -8.43 -3.97 9.63
C ILE A 52 -7.88 -3.57 8.26
N GLN A 53 -7.45 -4.55 7.45
CA GLN A 53 -6.92 -4.28 6.10
C GLN A 53 -7.93 -3.57 5.20
N LYS A 54 -9.21 -3.96 5.28
CA LYS A 54 -10.29 -3.29 4.53
C LYS A 54 -10.47 -1.84 4.99
N THR A 55 -10.44 -1.62 6.30
CA THR A 55 -10.60 -0.29 6.91
C THR A 55 -9.44 0.64 6.53
N GLU A 56 -8.20 0.16 6.61
CA GLU A 56 -7.01 0.89 6.17
C GLU A 56 -7.10 1.26 4.69
N ARG A 57 -7.55 0.32 3.84
CA ARG A 57 -7.71 0.53 2.40
C ARG A 57 -8.78 1.58 2.07
N ILE A 58 -9.93 1.54 2.74
CA ILE A 58 -10.99 2.56 2.56
C ILE A 58 -10.48 3.92 3.03
N THR A 59 -9.86 3.98 4.20
CA THR A 59 -9.32 5.22 4.77
C THR A 59 -8.27 5.84 3.84
N TYR A 60 -7.41 5.01 3.24
CA TYR A 60 -6.46 5.46 2.21
C TYR A 60 -7.17 6.14 1.03
N TYR A 61 -8.21 5.51 0.46
CA TYR A 61 -8.95 6.08 -0.68
C TYR A 61 -9.63 7.41 -0.33
N LEU A 62 -10.25 7.50 0.85
CA LEU A 62 -10.93 8.71 1.29
C LEU A 62 -9.94 9.89 1.47
N LYS A 63 -8.75 9.63 2.04
CA LYS A 63 -7.69 10.64 2.17
C LYS A 63 -7.22 11.18 0.81
N ARG A 64 -7.17 10.33 -0.22
CA ARG A 64 -6.68 10.69 -1.56
C ARG A 64 -7.69 11.43 -2.44
N LYS A 65 -8.97 11.45 -2.08
CA LYS A 65 -10.03 12.16 -2.83
C LYS A 65 -9.74 13.64 -3.09
N TYR A 66 -8.98 14.26 -2.21
CA TYR A 66 -8.63 15.69 -2.28
C TYR A 66 -7.34 15.97 -3.04
N HIS A 67 -6.64 14.93 -3.52
CA HIS A 67 -5.47 15.09 -4.36
C HIS A 67 -5.87 15.25 -5.82
N THR A 68 -5.26 16.22 -6.49
CA THR A 68 -5.31 16.32 -7.95
C THR A 68 -3.98 15.82 -8.49
N PRO A 69 -3.96 14.84 -9.42
CA PRO A 69 -2.73 14.45 -10.11
C PRO A 69 -2.17 15.67 -10.86
N ASP A 70 -0.92 16.04 -10.59
CA ASP A 70 -0.23 17.12 -11.28
C ASP A 70 1.05 16.60 -11.89
N THR A 71 0.96 16.10 -13.13
CA THR A 71 2.14 15.64 -13.88
C THR A 71 3.06 16.81 -14.17
N LYS A 72 4.03 17.03 -13.30
CA LYS A 72 5.13 17.96 -13.54
C LYS A 72 6.13 17.26 -14.45
N CYS A 73 6.07 17.55 -15.75
CA CYS A 73 7.22 17.29 -16.60
C CYS A 73 8.28 18.33 -16.21
N PHE A 74 9.26 17.92 -15.41
CA PHE A 74 10.36 18.83 -15.09
C PHE A 74 11.06 19.25 -16.38
N GLU A 75 11.25 20.56 -16.53
CA GLU A 75 12.06 21.14 -17.60
C GLU A 75 13.52 20.66 -17.57
N SER A 76 13.92 19.93 -16.51
CA SER A 76 15.25 19.30 -16.33
C SER A 76 15.66 18.37 -17.48
N ILE A 77 14.69 17.88 -18.25
CA ILE A 77 14.90 16.96 -19.35
C ILE A 77 15.31 17.68 -20.65
N LYS A 78 14.99 18.97 -20.78
CA LYS A 78 15.33 19.77 -21.99
C LYS A 78 16.83 19.88 -22.24
N ASN A 79 17.68 19.49 -21.28
CA ASN A 79 19.10 19.77 -21.33
C ASN A 79 19.95 18.70 -22.02
N HIS A 80 19.49 17.47 -22.24
CA HIS A 80 20.34 16.38 -22.78
C HIS A 80 19.65 15.55 -23.88
N GLY A 81 19.74 16.00 -25.14
CA GLY A 81 19.37 15.22 -26.33
C GLY A 81 17.94 15.44 -26.86
N HIS A 82 17.51 14.60 -27.81
CA HIS A 82 16.17 14.69 -28.40
C HIS A 82 15.09 14.21 -27.43
N MET A 83 14.04 15.01 -27.22
CA MET A 83 12.82 14.60 -26.50
C MET A 83 11.59 15.14 -27.23
N GLU A 84 10.60 14.27 -27.47
CA GLU A 84 9.35 14.65 -28.11
C GLU A 84 8.15 14.10 -27.35
N PHE A 85 7.22 14.98 -27.01
CA PHE A 85 5.93 14.66 -26.45
C PHE A 85 5.01 14.06 -27.52
N LEU A 86 4.35 12.95 -27.22
CA LEU A 86 3.47 12.26 -28.16
C LEU A 86 2.02 12.19 -27.72
N GLU A 87 1.75 11.88 -26.45
CA GLU A 87 0.41 11.59 -25.97
C GLU A 87 0.27 11.92 -24.47
N LYS A 88 -0.94 12.30 -24.05
CA LYS A 88 -1.32 12.43 -22.63
C LYS A 88 -2.56 11.57 -22.37
N TYR A 89 -2.55 10.86 -21.26
CA TYR A 89 -3.72 10.19 -20.68
C TYR A 89 -4.08 10.89 -19.37
N SER A 90 -5.36 11.14 -19.12
CA SER A 90 -5.82 11.61 -17.80
C SER A 90 -7.28 11.30 -17.55
N ASP A 91 -7.62 10.91 -16.32
CA ASP A 91 -8.99 10.58 -15.90
C ASP A 91 -9.36 11.16 -14.52
N GLY A 92 -8.58 12.11 -14.01
CA GLY A 92 -8.78 12.75 -12.71
C GLY A 92 -8.17 12.02 -11.52
N ILE A 93 -7.89 10.72 -11.65
CA ILE A 93 -7.19 9.89 -10.63
C ILE A 93 -5.74 9.68 -11.06
N MET A 94 -5.51 9.63 -12.37
CA MET A 94 -4.21 9.47 -12.98
C MET A 94 -4.00 10.50 -14.09
N SER A 95 -2.75 10.91 -14.27
CA SER A 95 -2.29 11.70 -15.41
C SER A 95 -0.94 11.17 -15.86
N LEU A 96 -0.85 10.70 -17.09
CA LEU A 96 0.35 10.14 -17.71
C LEU A 96 0.70 10.91 -18.98
N GLN A 97 1.98 11.01 -19.28
CA GLN A 97 2.52 11.62 -20.49
C GLN A 97 3.52 10.67 -21.14
N LEU A 98 3.39 10.50 -22.45
CA LEU A 98 4.23 9.66 -23.28
C LEU A 98 5.20 10.52 -24.08
N TYR A 99 6.46 10.13 -24.03
CA TYR A 99 7.56 10.76 -24.73
C TYR A 99 8.38 9.74 -25.53
N VAL A 100 9.02 10.22 -26.57
CA VAL A 100 10.19 9.57 -27.16
C VAL A 100 11.41 10.40 -26.81
N ALA A 101 12.40 9.77 -26.18
CA ALA A 101 13.62 10.43 -25.75
C ALA A 101 14.86 9.70 -26.27
N GLU A 102 15.88 10.44 -26.64
CA GLU A 102 17.20 9.89 -26.90
C GLU A 102 17.83 9.41 -25.59
N ASN A 103 18.57 8.31 -25.65
CA ASN A 103 19.22 7.65 -24.53
C ASN A 103 20.72 7.45 -24.81
N GLY A 104 21.49 7.23 -23.75
CA GLY A 104 22.94 7.05 -23.85
C GLY A 104 23.41 5.71 -24.40
N ARG A 105 22.54 4.88 -24.99
CA ARG A 105 22.94 3.54 -25.48
C ARG A 105 23.69 3.64 -26.81
N PRO A 106 24.66 2.75 -27.07
CA PRO A 106 25.39 2.73 -28.35
C PRO A 106 24.50 2.32 -29.53
N THR A 107 23.48 1.49 -29.29
CA THR A 107 22.44 1.09 -30.24
C THR A 107 21.07 1.19 -29.59
N ASN A 108 20.02 1.30 -30.40
CA ASN A 108 18.65 1.57 -29.92
C ASN A 108 18.57 2.87 -29.10
N LYS A 109 19.03 3.96 -29.71
CA LYS A 109 19.21 5.28 -29.08
C LYS A 109 17.91 5.96 -28.65
N TYR A 110 16.75 5.50 -29.09
CA TYR A 110 15.47 6.13 -28.74
C TYR A 110 14.67 5.26 -27.80
N SER A 111 14.19 5.83 -26.70
CA SER A 111 13.35 5.17 -25.70
C SER A 111 11.95 5.73 -25.75
N ILE A 112 10.96 4.86 -25.53
CA ILE A 112 9.66 5.31 -25.06
C ILE A 112 9.77 5.58 -23.57
N VAL A 113 9.30 6.73 -23.12
CA VAL A 113 9.28 7.14 -21.73
C VAL A 113 7.87 7.54 -21.38
N ILE A 114 7.27 6.91 -20.36
CA ILE A 114 5.98 7.32 -19.82
C ILE A 114 6.20 7.78 -18.39
N VAL A 115 5.75 8.99 -18.08
CA VAL A 115 5.86 9.61 -16.75
C VAL A 115 4.52 10.13 -16.32
N GLY A 116 4.25 10.17 -15.03
CA GLY A 116 3.00 10.70 -14.53
C GLY A 116 2.75 10.47 -13.06
N ASP A 117 1.57 10.91 -12.65
CA ASP A 117 1.11 10.77 -11.28
C ASP A 117 -0.21 10.02 -11.25
N CYS A 118 -0.33 9.16 -10.25
CA CYS A 118 -1.57 8.49 -9.89
C CYS A 118 -1.82 8.67 -8.40
N ILE A 119 -2.99 9.17 -7.99
CA ILE A 119 -3.32 9.33 -6.56
C ILE A 119 -3.34 8.00 -5.80
N LEU A 120 -3.50 6.87 -6.52
CA LEU A 120 -3.48 5.51 -5.99
C LEU A 120 -2.07 4.89 -5.97
N GLY A 121 -1.10 5.56 -6.61
CA GLY A 121 0.33 5.27 -6.51
C GLY A 121 0.95 6.01 -5.31
N GLY A 122 1.92 5.38 -4.65
CA GLY A 122 2.66 5.98 -3.54
C GLY A 122 4.15 6.08 -3.88
N ASN A 123 4.81 7.12 -3.38
CA ASN A 123 6.28 7.25 -3.43
C ASN A 123 6.98 6.33 -2.42
N ASP A 124 6.26 5.92 -1.37
CA ASP A 124 6.74 5.00 -0.36
C ASP A 124 6.16 3.60 -0.57
N TYR A 125 7.06 2.62 -0.73
CA TYR A 125 6.76 1.20 -0.96
C TYR A 125 5.86 0.53 0.09
N LYS A 126 5.58 1.21 1.20
CA LYS A 126 4.77 0.70 2.31
C LYS A 126 3.28 1.03 2.20
N GLU A 127 2.88 2.01 1.38
CA GLU A 127 1.50 2.53 1.40
C GLU A 127 0.80 2.57 0.04
N SER A 128 1.49 2.22 -1.07
CA SER A 128 0.84 2.26 -2.38
C SER A 128 -0.12 1.09 -2.60
N ILE A 129 -1.37 1.41 -2.95
CA ILE A 129 -2.37 0.41 -3.36
C ILE A 129 -2.03 -0.15 -4.74
N LEU A 130 -1.53 0.69 -5.63
CA LEU A 130 -0.94 0.26 -6.89
C LEU A 130 0.56 0.07 -6.69
N LYS A 131 0.97 -1.19 -6.63
CA LYS A 131 2.39 -1.55 -6.66
C LYS A 131 2.86 -1.48 -8.10
N LEU A 132 3.66 -0.48 -8.43
CA LEU A 132 4.27 -0.40 -9.74
C LEU A 132 5.22 -1.61 -9.91
N PRO A 133 5.11 -2.38 -11.01
CA PRO A 133 6.04 -3.46 -11.28
C PRO A 133 7.47 -2.91 -11.23
N TYR A 134 8.32 -3.56 -10.45
CA TYR A 134 9.72 -3.17 -10.17
C TYR A 134 10.61 -3.03 -11.41
N GLN A 135 10.10 -3.33 -12.61
CA GLN A 135 10.81 -3.27 -13.89
C GLN A 135 11.07 -1.84 -14.40
N TYR A 136 10.73 -0.83 -13.62
CA TYR A 136 10.73 0.57 -14.06
C TYR A 136 11.23 1.59 -13.02
N THR A 137 11.97 1.15 -12.01
CA THR A 137 12.60 2.05 -11.06
C THR A 137 13.86 2.69 -11.65
N GLY A 138 13.72 3.94 -12.09
CA GLY A 138 14.81 4.93 -12.16
C GLY A 138 15.87 4.73 -13.24
N TRP A 139 15.89 5.64 -14.22
CA TRP A 139 17.14 5.97 -14.91
C TRP A 139 18.12 6.54 -13.88
N ARG A 140 19.19 5.79 -13.55
CA ARG A 140 20.28 6.29 -12.70
C ARG A 140 21.09 7.43 -13.34
N ASN A 141 20.93 7.70 -14.64
CA ASN A 141 21.68 8.73 -15.35
C ASN A 141 20.79 9.46 -16.36
N GLY A 142 20.37 10.69 -16.06
CA GLY A 142 19.97 11.68 -17.07
C GLY A 142 18.49 12.10 -17.16
N PHE A 143 17.59 11.47 -16.41
CA PHE A 143 16.17 11.88 -16.31
C PHE A 143 15.75 11.86 -14.85
N ASP A 144 15.75 13.02 -14.20
CA ASP A 144 15.19 13.17 -12.86
C ASP A 144 13.74 13.62 -12.96
N CYS A 145 12.83 12.64 -12.84
CA CYS A 145 11.39 12.85 -12.72
C CYS A 145 10.92 12.56 -11.28
N SER A 146 11.77 12.82 -10.26
CA SER A 146 11.52 12.52 -8.84
C SER A 146 10.20 13.06 -8.26
N GLY A 147 9.55 14.02 -8.93
CA GLY A 147 8.22 14.50 -8.55
C GLY A 147 7.06 13.61 -8.99
N ASN A 148 7.27 12.68 -9.93
CA ASN A 148 6.23 11.80 -10.46
C ASN A 148 6.33 10.42 -9.80
N ASN A 149 5.20 9.86 -9.36
CA ASN A 149 5.19 8.53 -8.77
C ASN A 149 5.15 7.38 -9.80
N ILE A 150 4.88 7.68 -11.09
CA ILE A 150 4.97 6.74 -12.20
C ILE A 150 6.07 7.19 -13.17
N GLN A 151 7.02 6.30 -13.43
CA GLN A 151 8.01 6.46 -14.48
C GLN A 151 8.35 5.10 -15.07
N VAL A 152 8.18 4.92 -16.38
CA VAL A 152 8.42 3.64 -17.06
C VAL A 152 9.08 3.84 -18.43
N THR A 153 9.98 2.92 -18.79
CA THR A 153 10.71 2.92 -20.08
C THR A 153 10.50 1.57 -20.78
N PRO A 154 9.34 1.34 -21.40
CA PRO A 154 8.93 0.01 -21.83
C PRO A 154 9.73 -0.54 -23.01
N ARG A 155 10.30 0.32 -23.85
CA ARG A 155 10.96 -0.13 -25.09
C ARG A 155 11.98 0.86 -25.64
N HIS A 156 12.97 0.32 -26.37
CA HIS A 156 13.98 1.07 -27.10
C HIS A 156 13.97 0.76 -28.61
N PHE A 157 14.38 1.73 -29.42
CA PHE A 157 14.31 1.73 -30.88
C PHE A 157 15.57 2.31 -31.50
N LYS A 158 15.90 1.84 -32.70
CA LYS A 158 17.05 2.34 -33.48
C LYS A 158 16.82 3.75 -34.01
N SER A 159 15.60 4.05 -34.47
CA SER A 159 15.23 5.34 -35.02
C SER A 159 14.04 5.94 -34.27
N ILE A 160 13.93 7.27 -34.33
CA ILE A 160 12.79 8.00 -33.80
C ILE A 160 11.49 7.66 -34.56
N GLN A 161 11.54 7.50 -35.88
CA GLN A 161 10.37 7.12 -36.69
C GLN A 161 9.79 5.77 -36.26
N ASP A 162 10.62 4.77 -35.98
CA ASP A 162 10.13 3.46 -35.50
C ASP A 162 9.44 3.59 -34.14
N ALA A 163 10.01 4.40 -33.24
CA ALA A 163 9.42 4.66 -31.93
C ALA A 163 8.05 5.35 -32.06
N LYS A 164 7.96 6.40 -32.90
CA LYS A 164 6.71 7.10 -33.18
C LYS A 164 5.66 6.20 -33.81
N GLN A 165 6.06 5.37 -34.78
CA GLN A 165 5.14 4.43 -35.43
C GLN A 165 4.63 3.39 -34.43
N TYR A 166 5.46 2.95 -33.50
CA TYR A 166 5.03 2.06 -32.43
C TYR A 166 4.03 2.74 -31.49
N CYS A 167 4.30 3.97 -31.04
CA CYS A 167 3.38 4.74 -30.18
C CYS A 167 2.05 5.05 -30.89
N ALA A 168 2.10 5.42 -32.18
CA ALA A 168 0.88 5.66 -32.96
C ALA A 168 0.00 4.40 -33.09
N LYS A 169 0.61 3.21 -33.10
CA LYS A 169 -0.10 1.92 -33.11
C LYS A 169 -0.53 1.45 -31.72
N ASN A 170 0.19 1.88 -30.67
CA ASN A 170 0.00 1.46 -29.29
C ASN A 170 0.01 2.71 -28.41
N GLY A 171 -1.17 3.23 -28.09
CA GLY A 171 -1.28 4.33 -27.13
C GLY A 171 -0.88 3.91 -25.71
N ILE A 172 -0.87 4.86 -24.78
CA ILE A 172 -0.41 4.63 -23.38
C ILE A 172 -1.08 3.40 -22.74
N CYS A 173 -2.40 3.26 -22.87
CA CYS A 173 -3.15 2.15 -22.28
C CYS A 173 -2.72 0.78 -22.82
N GLN A 174 -2.38 0.71 -24.11
CA GLN A 174 -1.96 -0.53 -24.75
C GLN A 174 -0.52 -0.88 -24.39
N ILE A 175 0.36 0.13 -24.28
CA ILE A 175 1.75 -0.04 -23.83
C ILE A 175 1.79 -0.54 -22.38
N LEU A 176 0.91 -0.03 -21.53
CA LEU A 176 0.84 -0.35 -20.10
C LEU A 176 -0.33 -1.26 -19.73
N LYS A 177 -0.69 -2.20 -20.61
CA LYS A 177 -1.90 -3.03 -20.47
C LYS A 177 -2.03 -3.73 -19.11
N GLU A 178 -0.95 -4.33 -18.60
CA GLU A 178 -0.96 -5.03 -17.31
C GLU A 178 -1.18 -4.07 -16.14
N PHE A 179 -0.50 -2.92 -16.17
CA PHE A 179 -0.69 -1.86 -15.19
C PHE A 179 -2.12 -1.31 -15.21
N PHE A 180 -2.70 -1.10 -16.41
CA PHE A 180 -4.09 -0.65 -16.52
C PHE A 180 -5.11 -1.67 -16.00
N ALA A 181 -4.82 -2.97 -16.10
CA ALA A 181 -5.70 -4.00 -15.52
C ALA A 181 -5.75 -3.92 -13.98
N GLU A 182 -4.60 -3.69 -13.33
CA GLU A 182 -4.55 -3.48 -11.89
C GLU A 182 -5.13 -2.13 -11.47
N TYR A 183 -4.85 -1.09 -12.27
CA TYR A 183 -5.38 0.25 -12.09
C TYR A 183 -6.91 0.27 -12.08
N GLU A 184 -7.57 -0.34 -13.07
CA GLU A 184 -9.03 -0.34 -13.15
C GLU A 184 -9.68 -1.06 -11.96
N LYS A 185 -9.02 -2.10 -11.42
CA LYS A 185 -9.48 -2.75 -10.19
C LYS A 185 -9.39 -1.80 -8.99
N ALA A 186 -8.24 -1.16 -8.78
CA ALA A 186 -8.06 -0.21 -7.68
C ALA A 186 -8.98 1.02 -7.82
N LYS A 187 -9.18 1.50 -9.04
CA LYS A 187 -10.08 2.60 -9.37
C LYS A 187 -11.53 2.26 -9.04
N SER A 188 -12.00 1.08 -9.42
CA SER A 188 -13.35 0.61 -9.06
C SER A 188 -13.55 0.57 -7.54
N GLU A 189 -12.57 0.07 -6.79
CA GLU A 189 -12.62 0.06 -5.33
C GLU A 189 -12.56 1.47 -4.71
N TYR A 190 -11.79 2.38 -5.31
CA TYR A 190 -11.75 3.79 -4.93
C TYR A 190 -13.10 4.47 -5.16
N ASP A 191 -13.72 4.27 -6.32
CA ASP A 191 -15.04 4.84 -6.66
C ASP A 191 -16.13 4.26 -5.74
N GLU A 192 -16.06 2.96 -5.43
CA GLU A 192 -16.96 2.31 -4.47
C GLU A 192 -16.78 2.88 -3.06
N ALA A 193 -15.55 3.01 -2.57
CA ALA A 193 -15.27 3.54 -1.24
C ALA A 193 -15.76 5.00 -1.11
N ASN A 194 -15.48 5.84 -2.10
CA ASN A 194 -15.87 7.26 -2.09
C ASN A 194 -17.36 7.52 -2.32
N SER A 195 -18.11 6.52 -2.80
CA SER A 195 -19.57 6.59 -2.92
C SER A 195 -20.30 6.08 -1.68
N LYS A 196 -19.69 5.16 -0.93
CA LYS A 196 -20.31 4.52 0.24
C LYS A 196 -19.94 5.16 1.57
N TYR A 197 -18.76 5.76 1.66
CA TYR A 197 -18.20 6.25 2.92
C TYR A 197 -17.75 7.70 2.81
N CYS A 198 -17.62 8.34 3.96
CA CYS A 198 -17.00 9.64 4.14
C CYS A 198 -15.93 9.58 5.24
N LEU A 199 -15.08 10.61 5.31
CA LEU A 199 -14.01 10.66 6.32
C LEU A 199 -14.55 10.63 7.76
N ALA A 200 -15.74 11.20 7.99
CA ALA A 200 -16.37 11.21 9.31
C ALA A 200 -16.70 9.80 9.83
N ASP A 201 -16.99 8.84 8.93
CA ASP A 201 -17.24 7.44 9.32
C ASP A 201 -16.01 6.78 9.97
N PHE A 202 -14.82 7.35 9.76
CA PHE A 202 -13.54 6.83 10.24
C PHE A 202 -12.77 7.85 11.12
N GLU A 203 -13.45 8.88 11.62
CA GLU A 203 -12.82 10.01 12.32
C GLU A 203 -11.93 9.55 13.49
N GLU A 204 -12.43 8.67 14.34
CA GLU A 204 -11.70 8.18 15.52
C GLU A 204 -10.40 7.47 15.13
N ILE A 205 -10.45 6.64 14.09
CA ILE A 205 -9.29 5.89 13.59
C ILE A 205 -8.27 6.87 13.00
N ILE A 206 -8.73 7.80 12.16
CA ILE A 206 -7.88 8.80 11.51
C ILE A 206 -7.21 9.68 12.56
N ARG A 207 -7.98 10.23 13.51
CA ARG A 207 -7.46 11.10 14.57
C ARG A 207 -6.46 10.38 15.45
N THR A 208 -6.69 9.11 15.78
CA THR A 208 -5.75 8.29 16.54
C THR A 208 -4.43 8.08 15.79
N GLN A 209 -4.49 7.76 14.49
CA GLN A 209 -3.30 7.59 13.66
C GLN A 209 -2.51 8.91 13.54
N VAL A 210 -3.21 10.00 13.23
CA VAL A 210 -2.59 11.33 13.11
C VAL A 210 -1.96 11.75 14.44
N SER A 211 -2.66 11.60 15.57
CA SER A 211 -2.13 11.99 16.89
C SER A 211 -0.82 11.26 17.22
N LYS A 212 -0.78 9.94 17.01
CA LYS A 212 0.43 9.13 17.24
C LYS A 212 1.61 9.60 16.39
N HIS A 213 1.39 9.89 15.12
CA HIS A 213 2.47 10.38 14.25
C HIS A 213 2.82 11.84 14.58
N TRP A 214 1.83 12.67 14.89
CA TRP A 214 2.00 14.08 15.27
C TRP A 214 2.92 14.21 16.48
N GLU A 215 2.71 13.41 17.52
CA GLU A 215 3.59 13.35 18.71
C GLU A 215 5.05 13.02 18.40
N SER A 216 5.32 12.33 17.29
CA SER A 216 6.69 12.01 16.85
C SER A 216 7.39 13.14 16.10
N ILE A 217 6.63 14.15 15.64
CA ILE A 217 7.15 15.32 14.92
C ILE A 217 7.58 16.40 15.93
N SER A 218 8.71 17.08 15.68
CA SER A 218 9.14 18.20 16.53
C SER A 218 8.13 19.35 16.52
N GLN A 219 7.96 20.02 17.67
CA GLN A 219 7.04 21.16 17.80
C GLN A 219 7.28 22.27 16.76
N SER A 220 8.54 22.51 16.38
CA SER A 220 8.90 23.47 15.33
C SER A 220 8.30 23.12 13.97
N ARG A 221 8.32 21.83 13.61
CA ARG A 221 7.80 21.32 12.34
C ARG A 221 6.28 21.20 12.38
N GLN A 222 5.70 20.84 13.52
CA GLN A 222 4.25 20.90 13.73
C GLN A 222 3.71 22.32 13.50
N ALA A 223 4.36 23.35 14.07
CA ALA A 223 3.96 24.75 13.91
C ALA A 223 4.06 25.22 12.45
N GLU A 224 5.13 24.83 11.74
CA GLU A 224 5.28 25.11 10.31
C GLU A 224 4.16 24.47 9.47
N MET A 225 3.82 23.21 9.75
CA MET A 225 2.74 22.50 9.05
C MET A 225 1.36 23.14 9.30
N VAL A 226 1.05 23.48 10.56
CA VAL A 226 -0.19 24.18 10.94
C VAL A 226 -0.31 25.52 10.21
N GLN A 227 0.78 26.29 10.18
CA GLN A 227 0.81 27.58 9.49
C GLN A 227 0.64 27.43 7.98
N ASN A 228 1.35 26.49 7.34
CA ASN A 228 1.27 26.24 5.91
C ASN A 228 -0.11 25.74 5.47
N LEU A 229 -0.79 24.98 6.32
CA LEU A 229 -2.14 24.49 6.08
C LEU A 229 -3.25 25.49 6.48
N GLY A 230 -2.89 26.63 7.08
CA GLY A 230 -3.85 27.64 7.54
C GLY A 230 -4.75 27.15 8.68
N LEU A 231 -4.24 26.29 9.57
CA LEU A 231 -4.99 25.68 10.66
C LEU A 231 -4.97 26.53 11.93
N SER A 232 -6.03 26.43 12.74
CA SER A 232 -6.25 27.28 13.92
C SER A 232 -5.65 26.75 15.23
N SER A 233 -5.30 25.47 15.30
CA SER A 233 -4.69 24.84 16.49
C SER A 233 -3.56 23.91 16.06
N SER A 234 -2.61 23.65 16.96
CA SER A 234 -1.59 22.61 16.84
C SER A 234 -1.94 21.33 17.58
N ASP A 235 -3.04 21.33 18.34
CA ASP A 235 -3.57 20.14 19.01
C ASP A 235 -4.53 19.40 18.08
N VAL A 236 -4.15 18.18 17.72
CA VAL A 236 -4.96 17.30 16.84
C VAL A 236 -6.32 17.01 17.45
N SER A 237 -6.47 16.99 18.78
CA SER A 237 -7.76 16.73 19.44
C SER A 237 -8.78 17.87 19.28
N GLU A 238 -8.31 19.09 19.06
CA GLU A 238 -9.14 20.30 18.91
C GLU A 238 -9.48 20.62 17.44
N MET A 239 -8.86 19.91 16.48
CA MET A 239 -9.05 20.12 15.06
C MET A 239 -10.37 19.53 14.54
N SER A 240 -10.96 20.20 13.55
CA SER A 240 -12.08 19.63 12.79
C SER A 240 -11.65 18.36 12.04
N CYS A 241 -12.59 17.47 11.70
CA CYS A 241 -12.28 16.27 10.92
C CYS A 241 -11.59 16.60 9.59
N ASP A 242 -11.99 17.69 8.94
CA ASP A 242 -11.37 18.18 7.69
C ASP A 242 -9.92 18.63 7.91
N ASP A 243 -9.62 19.28 9.04
CA ASP A 243 -8.26 19.73 9.36
C ASP A 243 -7.34 18.57 9.74
N VAL A 244 -7.86 17.60 10.50
CA VAL A 244 -7.15 16.33 10.75
C VAL A 244 -6.88 15.60 9.44
N ALA A 245 -7.83 15.60 8.50
CA ALA A 245 -7.64 14.99 7.19
C ALA A 245 -6.56 15.70 6.37
N LYS A 246 -6.47 17.03 6.40
CA LYS A 246 -5.37 17.78 5.76
C LYS A 246 -4.01 17.42 6.33
N ILE A 247 -3.89 17.25 7.65
CA ILE A 247 -2.64 16.81 8.28
C ILE A 247 -2.32 15.36 7.89
N ALA A 248 -3.33 14.49 7.89
CA ALA A 248 -3.19 13.10 7.50
C ALA A 248 -2.75 12.91 6.03
N MET A 249 -2.78 13.97 5.21
CA MET A 249 -2.25 13.96 3.85
C MET A 249 -0.74 14.26 3.78
N LEU A 250 -0.16 14.88 4.82
CA LEU A 250 1.26 15.25 4.86
C LEU A 250 2.13 14.23 5.62
N ILE A 251 1.47 13.28 6.27
CA ILE A 251 2.03 12.20 7.08
C ILE A 251 1.91 10.90 6.28
#